data_AF-A0A1M5KAY1-F1
#
_entry.id   AF-A0A1M5KAY1-F1
#
_cell.length_a   1.000
_cell.length_b   1.000
_cell.length_c   1.000
_cell.angle_alpha   90.00
_cell.angle_beta   90.00
_cell.angle_gamma   90.00
#
_symmetry.space_group_name_H-M   'P 1'
#
loop_
_entity.id
_entity.type
_entity.pdbx_description
1 polymer ?
#
loop_
_entity_poly.entity_id
_entity_poly.type
_entity_poly.pdbx_seq_one_letter_code
_entity_poly.pdbx_strand_id
1 'polypeptide(L)' 'MALKILWTEFAEKELKEIFNYYHEKANYQVAKNLIDGIYNATLKLAAQPEIGQIEELLIARKEGFRYLVFKVIKLFIG' A
#
# COMPACT_ATOMS: atom_id res chain seq x y z
N MET A 1 -16.78 0.44 -14.21
CA MET A 1 -15.45 0.31 -14.82
C MET A 1 -14.47 0.03 -13.69
N ALA A 2 -13.64 -1.01 -13.77
CA ALA A 2 -12.63 -1.28 -12.77
C ALA A 2 -11.40 -0.40 -13.04
N LEU A 3 -10.88 0.27 -12.01
CA LEU A 3 -9.66 1.06 -12.14
C LEU A 3 -8.43 0.14 -12.11
N LYS A 4 -7.41 0.48 -12.89
CA LYS A 4 -6.14 -0.25 -12.88
C LYS A 4 -5.25 0.31 -11.78
N ILE A 5 -4.77 -0.57 -10.90
CA ILE A 5 -3.79 -0.23 -9.88
C ILE A 5 -2.40 -0.23 -10.52
N LEU A 6 -1.66 0.85 -10.34
CA LEU A 6 -0.27 0.98 -10.75
C LEU A 6 0.59 1.17 -9.50
N TRP A 7 1.71 0.46 -9.45
CA TRP A 7 2.72 0.63 -8.42
C TRP A 7 3.83 1.51 -8.96
N THR A 8 4.25 2.51 -8.19
CA THR A 8 5.43 3.30 -8.53
C THR A 8 6.69 2.52 -8.18
N GLU A 9 7.82 2.84 -8.82
CA GLU A 9 9.12 2.25 -8.48
C GLU A 9 9.47 2.43 -6.99
N PHE A 10 9.06 3.57 -6.41
CA PHE A 10 9.19 3.81 -4.98
C PHE A 10 8.39 2.79 -4.16
N ALA A 11 7.12 2.57 -4.51
CA ALA A 11 6.28 1.62 -3.78
C ALA A 11 6.78 0.17 -3.91
N GLU A 12 7.28 -0.22 -5.09
CA GLU A 12 7.90 -1.54 -5.30
C GLU A 12 9.15 -1.71 -4.44
N LYS A 13 10.00 -0.69 -4.35
CA LYS A 13 11.19 -0.69 -3.49
C LYS A 13 10.80 -0.85 -2.02
N GLU A 14 9.82 -0.10 -1.53
CA GLU A 14 9.36 -0.19 -0.14
C GLU A 14 8.79 -1.58 0.18
N LEU A 15 8.00 -2.19 -0.73
CA LEU A 15 7.51 -3.56 -0.56
C LEU A 15 8.67 -4.56 -0.45
N LYS A 16 9.74 -4.38 -1.23
CA LYS A 16 10.93 -5.23 -1.17
C LYS A 16 11.67 -5.07 0.15
N GLU A 17 11.84 -3.85 0.64
CA GLU A 17 12.46 -3.59 1.95
C GLU A 17 11.64 -4.20 3.10
N ILE A 18 10.31 -4.05 3.06
CA ILE A 18 9.40 -4.69 4.03
C ILE A 18 9.57 -6.21 3.99
N PHE A 19 9.58 -6.80 2.79
CA PHE A 19 9.76 -8.24 2.65
C PHE A 19 11.10 -8.70 3.24
N ASN A 20 12.21 -8.04 2.87
CA ASN A 20 13.55 -8.39 3.35
C ASN A 20 13.64 -8.31 4.88
N TYR A 21 13.11 -7.23 5.47
CA TYR A 21 13.10 -7.05 6.92
C TYR A 21 12.38 -8.20 7.64
N TYR A 22 11.15 -8.54 7.22
CA TYR A 22 10.40 -9.62 7.88
C TYR A 22 10.93 -11.01 7.53
N HIS A 23 11.58 -11.18 6.38
CA HIS A 23 12.25 -12.42 6.00
C HIS A 23 13.42 -12.70 6.94
N GLU A 24 14.24 -11.69 7.21
CA GLU A 24 15.37 -11.78 8.14
C GLU A 24 14.95 -11.91 9.61
N LYS A 25 13.92 -11.15 10.02
CA LYS A 25 13.49 -11.11 11.44
C LYS A 25 12.58 -12.24 11.86
N ALA A 26 11.81 -12.81 10.94
CA ALA A 26 10.82 -13.84 11.26
C ALA A 26 11.02 -15.10 10.40
N ASN A 27 10.63 -15.04 9.12
CA ASN A 27 10.86 -16.05 8.10
C ASN A 27 10.16 -15.66 6.78
N TYR A 28 10.44 -16.42 5.74
CA TYR A 28 9.82 -16.28 4.42
C TYR A 28 8.30 -16.28 4.45
N GLN A 29 7.66 -17.19 5.20
CA GLN A 29 6.20 -17.30 5.20
C GLN A 29 5.54 -16.05 5.81
N VAL A 30 6.13 -15.50 6.89
CA VAL A 30 5.66 -14.27 7.51
C VAL A 30 5.82 -13.08 6.56
N ALA A 31 6.98 -12.94 5.92
CA ALA A 31 7.22 -11.88 4.94
C ALA A 31 6.27 -11.97 3.75
N LYS A 32 6.10 -13.16 3.17
CA LYS A 32 5.19 -13.41 2.06
C LYS A 32 3.75 -13.09 2.44
N ASN A 33 3.26 -13.58 3.57
CA ASN A 33 1.90 -13.31 4.03
C ASN A 33 1.63 -11.82 4.25
N LEU A 34 2.65 -11.06 4.68
CA LEU A 34 2.54 -9.61 4.83
C LEU A 34 2.38 -8.91 3.47
N ILE A 35 3.22 -9.25 2.49
CA ILE A 35 3.15 -8.68 1.14
C ILE A 35 1.84 -9.07 0.45
N ASP A 36 1.43 -10.34 0.54
CA ASP A 36 0.16 -10.82 0.00
C ASP A 36 -1.02 -10.07 0.66
N GLY A 37 -0.92 -9.77 1.96
CA GLY A 37 -1.91 -8.97 2.70
C GLY A 37 -2.00 -7.53 2.19
N ILE A 38 -0.87 -6.88 1.94
CA ILE A 38 -0.80 -5.53 1.37
C ILE A 38 -1.41 -5.51 -0.04
N TYR A 39 -1.02 -6.47 -0.89
CA TYR A 39 -1.56 -6.60 -2.24
C TYR A 39 -3.08 -6.80 -2.24
N ASN A 40 -3.58 -7.69 -1.38
CA ASN A 40 -5.02 -7.93 -1.26
C ASN A 40 -5.77 -6.69 -0.73
N ALA A 41 -5.14 -5.89 0.14
CA ALA A 41 -5.72 -4.63 0.60
C ALA A 41 -5.84 -3.62 -0.55
N THR A 42 -4.83 -3.52 -1.42
CA THR A 42 -4.87 -2.59 -2.56
C THR A 42 -5.85 -3.02 -3.63
N LEU A 43 -6.10 -4.33 -3.84
CA LEU A 43 -7.12 -4.81 -4.78
C LEU A 43 -8.52 -4.22 -4.53
N LYS A 44 -8.85 -3.86 -3.28
CA LYS A 44 -10.11 -3.20 -2.93
C LYS A 44 -10.25 -1.82 -3.61
N LEU A 45 -9.14 -1.16 -3.92
CA LEU A 45 -9.12 0.14 -4.63
C LEU A 45 -9.62 0.05 -6.06
N ALA A 46 -9.48 -1.11 -6.71
CA ALA A 46 -9.99 -1.28 -8.08
C ALA A 46 -11.53 -1.14 -8.14
N ALA A 47 -12.22 -1.52 -7.06
CA ALA A 47 -13.67 -1.38 -6.92
C ALA A 47 -14.10 -0.13 -6.13
N GLN A 48 -13.27 0.31 -5.17
CA GLN A 48 -13.55 1.44 -4.29
C GLN A 48 -12.31 2.37 -4.20
N PRO A 49 -12.05 3.18 -5.24
CA PRO A 49 -10.85 4.02 -5.30
C PRO A 49 -10.76 5.05 -4.17
N GLU A 50 -11.90 5.47 -3.64
CA GLU A 50 -11.99 6.51 -2.61
C GLU A 50 -12.10 5.96 -1.18
N ILE A 51 -11.92 4.65 -0.98
CA ILE A 51 -11.99 4.03 0.36
C ILE A 51 -10.84 4.48 1.29
N GLY A 52 -9.78 5.06 0.73
CA GLY A 52 -8.69 5.66 1.49
C GLY A 52 -9.09 6.96 2.18
N GLN A 53 -8.58 7.14 3.41
CA GLN A 53 -8.72 8.39 4.15
C GLN A 53 -7.88 9.49 3.49
N ILE A 54 -8.38 10.73 3.45
CA ILE A 54 -7.64 11.88 2.94
C ILE A 54 -6.40 12.13 3.83
N GLU A 55 -5.25 12.36 3.21
CA GLU A 55 -4.04 12.79 3.91
C GLU A 55 -4.11 14.31 4.16
N GLU A 56 -4.57 14.70 5.34
CA GLU A 56 -4.78 16.10 5.73
C GLU A 56 -3.50 16.94 5.62
N LEU A 57 -2.33 16.33 5.88
CA LEU A 57 -1.05 17.03 5.76
C LEU A 57 -0.67 17.35 4.30
N LEU A 58 -1.31 16.69 3.33
CA LEU A 58 -1.09 16.88 1.90
C LEU A 58 -2.30 17.48 1.19
N ILE A 59 -3.29 17.99 1.92
CA ILE A 59 -4.54 18.52 1.33
C ILE A 59 -4.34 19.68 0.35
N ALA A 60 -3.23 20.42 0.49
CA ALA A 60 -2.88 21.51 -0.42
C ALA A 60 -2.36 21.03 -1.80
N ARG A 61 -2.07 19.73 -1.95
CA ARG A 61 -1.63 19.12 -3.21
C ARG A 61 -2.84 18.84 -4.11
N LYS A 62 -2.69 19.08 -5.42
CA LYS A 62 -3.80 18.93 -6.40
C LYS A 62 -4.18 17.48 -6.65
N GLU A 63 -3.26 16.57 -6.33
CA GLU A 63 -3.34 15.13 -6.51
C GLU A 63 -4.36 14.47 -5.57
N GLY A 64 -4.74 15.14 -4.46
CA GLY A 64 -5.79 14.64 -3.57
C GLY A 64 -5.40 13.36 -2.84
N PHE A 65 -4.19 13.34 -2.26
CA PHE A 65 -3.63 12.16 -1.62
C PHE A 65 -4.55 11.54 -0.58
N ARG A 66 -4.64 10.22 -0.64
CA ARG A 66 -5.33 9.37 0.34
C ARG A 66 -4.38 8.31 0.86
N TYR A 67 -4.76 7.66 1.95
CA TYR A 67 -4.05 6.50 2.44
C TYR A 67 -4.96 5.42 2.98
N LEU A 68 -4.46 4.19 2.95
CA LEU A 68 -5.02 3.05 3.67
C LEU A 68 -4.04 2.58 4.74
N VAL A 69 -4.57 2.14 5.88
CA VAL A 69 -3.77 1.52 6.93
C VAL A 69 -3.93 0.01 6.84
N PHE A 70 -2.81 -0.69 6.63
CA PHE A 70 -2.74 -2.13 6.74
C PHE A 70 -1.80 -2.50 7.90
N LYS A 71 -2.39 -2.94 9.02
CA LYS A 71 -1.68 -3.18 10.29
C LYS A 71 -0.96 -1.92 10.76
N VAL A 72 0.35 -1.84 10.54
CA VAL A 72 1.22 -0.71 10.94
C VAL A 72 1.77 0.06 9.72
N ILE A 73 1.39 -0.34 8.50
CA ILE A 73 1.88 0.24 7.25
C ILE A 73 0.83 1.19 6.68
N LYS A 74 1.27 2.38 6.26
CA LYS A 74 0.46 3.32 5.48
C LYS A 74 0.73 3.14 4.00
N LEU A 75 -0.34 2.96 3.22
CA LEU A 75 -0.32 2.86 1.77
C LEU A 75 -0.87 4.16 1.18
N PHE A 76 -0.01 4.97 0.55
CA PHE A 76 -0.42 6.22 -0.08
C PHE A 76 -1.01 5.97 -1.47
N ILE A 77 -2.05 6.73 -1.80
CA ILE A 77 -2.82 6.68 -3.04
C ILE A 77 -2.89 8.13 -3.56
N GLY A 78 -2.55 8.36 -4.82
CA GLY A 78 -2.56 9.68 -5.46
C GLY A 78 -2.34 9.58 -6.96
#